data_AF-A0A258XCE0-F1
#
_entry.id   AF-A0A258XCE0-F1
#
_cell.length_a   1.000
_cell.length_b   1.000
_cell.length_c   1.000
_cell.angle_alpha   90.00
_cell.angle_beta   90.00
_cell.angle_gamma   90.00
#
_symmetry.space_group_name_H-M   'P 1'
#
loop_
_entity.id
_entity.type
_entity.pdbx_description
1 polymer ?
#
loop_
_entity_poly.entity_id
_entity_poly.type
_entity_poly.pdbx_seq_one_letter_code
_entity_poly.pdbx_strand_id
1 'polypeptide(L)'
;MPVTSFELETPRDRHSSFEPQLVKKRQTVLNEELDTKVLALYGLGNSYDEISFHVKDLYGIEISPAAISSITDRLIPQITEWRNRPLEAIYPIVFLDAMFFKVRDNNQVRTKVLYNILAINQEGYKEVLGFYVADSEGANFWLAVLNDLKARGVEDILITCVDGLKGFPEAIQASFPHTEVQLCIVHQIRNSLKFIASKNQKEFMQDLKTVYQAETKDLAELNLLRLGEKWGEKYPMVLKSWQNNWENLSTYFKYSKEIRKLIYTTNSIEGLHRQIRKYTKTKSAFTNENALFKLVFCAINLASRKWSQPLHNWALTISQLDIFFPQRLSLR
;
A
#
# COMPACT_ATOMS: atom_id res chain seq x y z
N MET A 1 12.90 -39.98 -17.34
CA MET A 1 13.60 -38.74 -16.97
C MET A 1 12.97 -37.60 -17.75
N PRO A 2 12.68 -36.44 -17.15
CA PRO A 2 12.28 -35.29 -17.95
C PRO A 2 13.46 -34.94 -18.87
N VAL A 3 13.19 -34.81 -20.17
CA VAL A 3 14.21 -34.42 -21.15
C VAL A 3 14.52 -32.95 -20.90
N THR A 4 15.68 -32.67 -20.31
CA THR A 4 16.09 -31.32 -19.84
C THR A 4 16.66 -30.45 -20.95
N SER A 5 17.16 -31.08 -22.01
CA SER A 5 17.62 -30.43 -23.24
C SER A 5 17.58 -31.44 -24.39
N PHE A 6 17.44 -30.95 -25.61
CA PHE A 6 17.59 -31.75 -26.82
C PHE A 6 18.24 -30.89 -27.90
N GLU A 7 19.02 -31.52 -28.76
CA GLU A 7 19.56 -30.86 -29.95
C GLU A 7 18.49 -30.83 -31.04
N LEU A 8 18.26 -29.65 -31.58
CA LEU A 8 17.31 -29.43 -32.68
C LEU A 8 18.08 -28.95 -33.91
N GLU A 9 18.21 -29.83 -34.89
CA GLU A 9 18.62 -29.41 -36.23
C GLU A 9 17.43 -28.74 -36.92
N THR A 10 17.63 -27.51 -37.39
CA THR A 10 16.60 -26.75 -38.09
C THR A 10 16.98 -26.60 -39.56
N PRO A 11 16.10 -27.00 -40.51
CA PRO A 11 16.35 -26.76 -41.93
C PRO A 11 16.33 -25.26 -42.22
N ARG A 12 17.22 -24.81 -43.11
CA ARG A 12 17.38 -23.40 -43.49
C ARG A 12 17.14 -23.23 -44.98
N ASP A 13 16.30 -22.27 -45.35
CA ASP A 13 16.09 -21.92 -46.75
C ASP A 13 17.30 -21.13 -47.31
N ARG A 14 17.52 -21.24 -48.62
CA ARG A 14 18.66 -20.62 -49.31
C ARG A 14 18.73 -19.09 -49.11
N HIS A 15 17.58 -18.45 -48.96
CA HIS A 15 17.48 -17.00 -48.79
C HIS A 15 17.32 -16.56 -47.33
N SER A 16 17.34 -17.48 -46.36
CA SER A 16 17.10 -17.21 -44.92
C SER A 16 15.78 -16.48 -44.60
N SER A 17 14.81 -16.56 -45.51
CA SER A 17 13.52 -15.88 -45.49
C SER A 17 12.44 -16.65 -44.71
N PHE A 18 12.62 -17.95 -44.48
CA PHE A 18 11.63 -18.79 -43.80
C PHE A 18 11.55 -18.44 -42.31
N GLU A 19 10.35 -18.20 -41.76
CA GLU A 19 10.11 -18.00 -40.33
C GLU A 19 9.43 -19.24 -39.71
N PRO A 20 10.16 -20.05 -38.92
CA PRO A 20 9.57 -21.23 -38.30
C PRO A 20 8.49 -20.84 -37.28
N GLN A 21 7.35 -21.53 -37.33
CA GLN A 21 6.20 -21.24 -36.47
C GLN A 21 6.28 -21.92 -35.09
N LEU A 22 6.85 -23.13 -35.01
CA LEU A 22 6.89 -23.94 -33.78
C LEU A 22 8.03 -23.53 -32.83
N VAL A 23 9.24 -23.35 -33.37
CA VAL A 23 10.42 -22.90 -32.62
C VAL A 23 11.01 -21.72 -33.38
N LYS A 24 10.80 -20.51 -32.86
CA LYS A 24 11.24 -19.28 -33.53
C LYS A 24 12.77 -19.30 -33.73
N LYS A 25 13.27 -18.58 -34.73
CA LYS A 25 14.72 -18.46 -34.97
C LYS A 25 15.43 -18.03 -33.68
N ARG A 26 16.48 -18.78 -33.29
CA ARG A 26 17.27 -18.57 -32.06
C ARG A 26 16.51 -18.76 -30.74
N GLN A 27 15.31 -19.36 -30.77
CA GLN A 27 14.60 -19.74 -29.55
C GLN A 27 15.29 -20.95 -28.91
N THR A 28 15.99 -20.71 -27.81
CA THR A 28 16.69 -21.74 -27.03
C THR A 28 15.90 -22.20 -25.81
N VAL A 29 14.75 -21.57 -25.53
CA VAL A 29 13.86 -21.88 -24.39
C VAL A 29 12.44 -22.02 -24.91
N LEU A 30 11.84 -23.19 -24.69
CA LEU A 30 10.50 -23.53 -25.19
C LEU A 30 9.35 -23.05 -24.29
N ASN A 31 9.59 -22.82 -23.01
CA ASN A 31 8.51 -22.74 -22.02
C ASN A 31 8.22 -21.33 -21.51
N GLU A 32 7.26 -20.63 -22.12
CA GLU A 32 6.61 -19.46 -21.48
C GLU A 32 6.00 -19.81 -20.11
N GLU A 33 5.60 -21.07 -19.93
CA GLU A 33 5.16 -21.60 -18.64
C GLU A 33 6.26 -21.56 -17.57
N LEU A 34 7.53 -21.77 -17.94
CA LEU A 34 8.65 -21.70 -17.01
C LEU A 34 8.86 -20.26 -16.55
N ASP A 35 8.79 -19.30 -17.48
CA ASP A 35 8.89 -17.87 -17.17
C ASP A 35 7.79 -17.45 -16.20
N THR A 36 6.56 -17.93 -16.40
CA THR A 36 5.44 -17.67 -15.49
C THR A 36 5.70 -18.23 -14.09
N LYS A 37 6.27 -19.43 -13.98
CA LYS A 37 6.64 -20.04 -12.69
C LYS A 37 7.80 -19.31 -12.02
N VAL A 38 8.80 -18.87 -12.79
CA VAL A 38 9.91 -18.03 -12.30
C VAL A 38 9.36 -16.71 -11.74
N LEU A 39 8.44 -16.05 -12.45
CA LEU A 39 7.75 -14.85 -11.96
C LEU A 39 6.94 -15.11 -10.70
N ALA A 40 6.25 -16.25 -10.62
CA ALA A 40 5.50 -16.64 -9.43
C ALA A 40 6.42 -16.84 -8.21
N LEU A 41 7.53 -17.57 -8.36
CA LEU A 41 8.51 -17.76 -7.30
C LEU A 41 9.14 -16.42 -6.87
N TYR A 42 9.49 -15.57 -7.84
CA TYR A 42 9.98 -14.22 -7.55
C TYR A 42 8.95 -13.40 -6.77
N GLY A 43 7.69 -13.41 -7.18
CA GLY A 43 6.60 -12.71 -6.50
C GLY A 43 6.31 -13.22 -5.09
N LEU A 44 6.66 -14.47 -4.80
CA LEU A 44 6.64 -15.06 -3.46
C LEU A 44 7.85 -14.67 -2.59
N GLY A 45 8.75 -13.83 -3.09
CA GLY A 45 9.88 -13.27 -2.32
C GLY A 45 11.17 -14.09 -2.38
N ASN A 46 11.22 -15.15 -3.20
CA ASN A 46 12.42 -15.98 -3.35
C ASN A 46 13.60 -15.16 -3.94
N SER A 47 14.82 -15.48 -3.53
CA SER A 47 16.06 -15.00 -4.12
C SER A 47 16.31 -15.64 -5.48
N TYR A 48 17.19 -15.03 -6.27
CA TYR A 48 17.56 -15.61 -7.57
C TYR A 48 18.25 -16.97 -7.39
N ASP A 49 19.01 -17.16 -6.31
CA ASP A 49 19.64 -18.44 -5.99
C ASP A 49 18.58 -19.49 -5.60
N GLU A 50 17.61 -19.14 -4.77
CA GLU A 50 16.48 -20.02 -4.42
C GLU A 50 15.65 -20.40 -5.65
N ILE A 51 15.36 -19.43 -6.54
CA ILE A 51 14.65 -19.70 -7.80
C ILE A 51 15.48 -20.64 -8.68
N SER A 52 16.78 -20.39 -8.85
CA SER A 52 17.66 -21.22 -9.67
C SER A 52 17.72 -22.66 -9.12
N PHE A 53 17.83 -22.79 -7.80
CA PHE A 53 17.79 -24.07 -7.10
C PHE A 53 16.47 -24.81 -7.36
N HIS A 54 15.32 -24.15 -7.14
CA HIS A 54 14.01 -24.77 -7.33
C HIS A 54 13.72 -25.16 -8.79
N VAL A 55 14.17 -24.35 -9.76
CA VAL A 55 14.02 -24.67 -11.18
C VAL A 55 14.87 -25.89 -11.55
N LYS A 56 16.11 -25.98 -11.05
CA LYS A 56 16.98 -27.14 -11.26
C LYS A 56 16.43 -28.40 -10.61
N ASP A 57 15.95 -28.29 -9.37
CA ASP A 57 15.41 -29.43 -8.60
C ASP A 57 14.14 -30.01 -9.25
N LEU A 58 13.20 -29.16 -9.64
CA LEU A 58 11.90 -29.60 -10.16
C LEU A 58 11.93 -29.98 -11.65
N TYR A 59 12.74 -29.28 -12.45
CA TYR A 59 12.72 -29.41 -13.91
C TYR A 59 14.03 -29.96 -14.49
N GLY A 60 15.10 -30.07 -13.69
CA GLY A 60 16.43 -30.45 -14.18
C GLY A 60 17.08 -29.40 -15.08
N ILE A 61 16.53 -28.18 -15.14
CA ILE A 61 16.99 -27.08 -15.99
C ILE A 61 17.82 -26.13 -15.15
N GLU A 62 19.02 -25.80 -15.61
CA GLU A 62 19.81 -24.73 -15.02
C GLU A 62 19.41 -23.38 -15.61
N ILE A 63 19.11 -22.42 -14.74
CA ILE A 63 18.79 -21.05 -15.12
C ILE A 63 19.77 -20.09 -14.43
N SER A 64 20.33 -19.17 -15.20
CA SER A 64 21.28 -18.19 -14.65
C SER A 64 20.54 -17.03 -13.96
N PRO A 65 21.17 -16.34 -12.99
CA PRO A 65 20.61 -15.11 -12.40
C PRO A 65 20.31 -14.03 -13.44
N ALA A 66 21.09 -13.97 -14.53
CA ALA A 66 20.86 -13.04 -15.64
C ALA A 66 19.56 -13.37 -16.40
N ALA A 67 19.28 -14.65 -16.65
CA ALA A 67 18.04 -15.10 -17.26
C ALA A 67 16.83 -14.81 -16.35
N ILE A 68 16.94 -15.07 -15.04
CA ILE A 68 15.89 -14.71 -14.07
C ILE A 68 15.64 -13.20 -14.07
N SER A 69 16.71 -12.38 -14.06
CA SER A 69 16.56 -10.92 -14.13
C SER A 69 15.79 -10.51 -15.37
N SER A 70 16.19 -10.99 -16.56
CA SER A 70 15.51 -10.69 -17.82
C SER A 70 14.03 -11.09 -17.82
N ILE A 71 13.69 -12.24 -17.24
CA ILE A 71 12.29 -12.66 -17.06
C ILE A 71 11.54 -11.68 -16.16
N THR A 72 12.10 -11.34 -14.99
CA THR A 72 11.45 -10.41 -14.05
C THR A 72 11.35 -8.98 -14.60
N ASP A 73 12.26 -8.55 -15.46
CA ASP A 73 12.24 -7.21 -16.07
C ASP A 73 11.05 -7.02 -17.01
N ARG A 74 10.42 -8.12 -17.48
CA ARG A 74 9.14 -8.06 -18.20
C ARG A 74 7.98 -7.50 -17.36
N LEU A 75 8.12 -7.43 -16.03
CA LEU A 75 7.16 -6.77 -15.15
C LEU A 75 7.24 -5.25 -15.25
N ILE A 76 8.36 -4.66 -15.67
CA ILE A 76 8.55 -3.20 -15.64
C ILE A 76 7.51 -2.48 -16.51
N PRO A 77 7.27 -2.87 -17.79
CA PRO A 77 6.22 -2.25 -18.60
C PRO A 77 4.83 -2.41 -17.97
N GLN A 78 4.52 -3.59 -17.43
CA GLN A 78 3.23 -3.86 -16.77
C GLN A 78 3.02 -2.97 -15.53
N ILE A 79 4.08 -2.74 -14.76
CA ILE A 79 4.05 -1.85 -13.59
C ILE A 79 3.80 -0.42 -14.04
N THR A 80 4.49 0.04 -15.09
CA THR A 80 4.29 1.38 -15.63
C THR A 80 2.87 1.57 -16.14
N GLU A 81 2.33 0.62 -16.89
CA GLU A 81 0.94 0.64 -17.35
C GLU A 81 -0.04 0.63 -16.16
N TRP A 82 0.14 -0.28 -15.21
CA TRP A 82 -0.70 -0.38 -14.03
C TRP A 82 -0.68 0.89 -13.18
N ARG A 83 0.47 1.55 -13.04
CA ARG A 83 0.62 2.82 -12.31
C ARG A 83 0.00 4.01 -13.04
N ASN A 84 -0.17 3.94 -14.36
CA ASN A 84 -0.76 5.01 -15.18
C ASN A 84 -2.21 4.71 -15.59
N ARG A 85 -2.79 3.58 -15.16
CA ARG A 85 -4.16 3.19 -15.52
C ARG A 85 -5.18 4.25 -15.07
N PRO A 86 -6.28 4.45 -15.82
CA PRO A 86 -7.36 5.31 -15.38
C PRO A 86 -7.98 4.78 -14.07
N LEU A 87 -8.40 5.70 -13.21
CA LEU A 87 -9.05 5.42 -11.92
C LEU A 87 -10.53 5.81 -11.98
N GLU A 88 -11.32 5.30 -11.03
CA GLU A 88 -12.71 5.75 -10.87
C GLU A 88 -12.76 7.21 -10.42
N ALA A 89 -13.84 7.91 -10.79
CA ALA A 89 -14.01 9.32 -10.45
C ALA A 89 -14.16 9.57 -8.95
N ILE A 90 -14.79 8.65 -8.22
CA ILE A 90 -15.19 8.88 -6.82
C ILE A 90 -14.78 7.70 -5.95
N TYR A 91 -13.99 7.97 -4.91
CA TYR A 91 -13.62 6.99 -3.89
C TYR A 91 -14.17 7.39 -2.51
N PRO A 92 -15.09 6.60 -1.92
CA PRO A 92 -15.63 6.88 -0.59
C PRO A 92 -14.56 7.02 0.50
N ILE A 93 -13.58 6.11 0.53
CA ILE A 93 -12.56 6.08 1.58
C ILE A 93 -11.20 5.79 0.96
N VAL A 94 -10.22 6.63 1.26
CA VAL A 94 -8.82 6.45 0.85
C VAL A 94 -7.92 6.42 2.08
N PHE A 95 -6.98 5.49 2.11
CA PHE A 95 -5.92 5.37 3.11
C PHE A 95 -4.59 5.72 2.47
N LEU A 96 -3.87 6.66 3.07
CA LEU A 96 -2.55 7.10 2.63
C LEU A 96 -1.55 6.80 3.76
N ASP A 97 -0.58 5.95 3.47
CA ASP A 97 0.44 5.55 4.43
C ASP A 97 1.75 5.23 3.71
N ALA A 98 2.84 5.19 4.45
CA ALA A 98 4.18 5.00 3.93
C ALA A 98 4.94 3.86 4.61
N MET A 99 5.88 3.27 3.88
CA MET A 99 6.78 2.23 4.35
C MET A 99 8.22 2.60 4.05
N PHE A 100 9.15 2.24 4.92
CA PHE A 100 10.57 2.48 4.69
C PHE A 100 11.26 1.22 4.15
N PHE A 101 12.04 1.38 3.08
CA PHE A 101 12.84 0.31 2.48
C PHE A 101 14.28 0.75 2.28
N LYS A 102 15.22 -0.19 2.42
CA LYS A 102 16.62 0.03 2.08
C LYS A 102 16.84 -0.28 0.60
N VAL A 103 17.30 0.69 -0.16
CA VAL A 103 17.57 0.58 -1.59
C VAL A 103 18.99 1.05 -1.87
N ARG A 104 19.72 0.30 -2.70
CA ARG A 104 21.05 0.70 -3.16
C ARG A 104 20.89 1.72 -4.29
N ASP A 105 21.53 2.86 -4.13
CA ASP A 105 21.54 4.00 -5.04
C ASP A 105 22.98 4.54 -5.12
N ASN A 106 23.56 4.59 -6.33
CA ASN A 106 24.96 4.98 -6.55
C ASN A 106 25.95 4.28 -5.59
N ASN A 107 25.85 2.95 -5.48
CA ASN A 107 26.63 2.09 -4.56
C ASN A 107 26.46 2.36 -3.05
N GLN A 108 25.57 3.26 -2.64
CA GLN A 108 25.24 3.49 -1.24
C GLN A 108 23.86 2.94 -0.91
N VAL A 109 23.70 2.30 0.24
CA VAL A 109 22.39 1.87 0.72
C VAL A 109 21.72 3.05 1.41
N ARG A 110 20.60 3.51 0.84
CA ARG A 110 19.78 4.59 1.38
C ARG A 110 18.41 4.05 1.80
N THR A 111 17.84 4.66 2.83
CA THR A 111 16.46 4.39 3.22
C THR A 111 15.56 5.27 2.36
N LYS A 112 14.71 4.66 1.53
CA LYS A 112 13.69 5.34 0.73
C LYS A 112 12.30 5.10 1.31
N VAL A 113 11.38 6.01 1.02
CA VAL A 113 9.99 5.98 1.46
C VAL A 113 9.12 5.48 0.32
N LEU A 114 8.39 4.39 0.55
CA LEU A 114 7.38 3.83 -0.34
C LEU A 114 6.00 4.26 0.15
N TYR A 115 5.37 5.18 -0.55
CA TYR A 115 4.02 5.63 -0.32
C TYR A 115 3.04 4.66 -0.97
N ASN A 116 2.02 4.21 -0.23
CA ASN A 116 0.98 3.33 -0.71
C ASN A 116 -0.38 4.02 -0.56
N ILE A 117 -1.20 3.92 -1.61
CA ILE A 117 -2.53 4.51 -1.66
C ILE A 117 -3.52 3.36 -1.80
N LEU A 118 -4.26 3.08 -0.74
CA LEU A 118 -5.30 2.04 -0.72
C LEU A 118 -6.66 2.72 -0.63
N ALA A 119 -7.57 2.42 -1.54
CA ALA A 119 -8.93 2.94 -1.51
C ALA A 119 -9.95 1.82 -1.32
N ILE A 120 -11.16 2.24 -0.97
CA ILE A 120 -12.38 1.45 -1.06
C ILE A 120 -13.25 2.14 -2.10
N ASN A 121 -13.61 1.43 -3.17
CA ASN A 121 -14.46 1.97 -4.23
C ASN A 121 -15.94 2.01 -3.81
N GLN A 122 -16.81 2.54 -4.67
CA GLN A 122 -18.24 2.69 -4.36
C GLN A 122 -18.94 1.34 -4.14
N GLU A 123 -18.43 0.26 -4.72
CA GLU A 123 -18.93 -1.10 -4.55
C GLU A 123 -18.41 -1.79 -3.27
N GLY A 124 -17.44 -1.19 -2.58
CA GLY A 124 -16.91 -1.68 -1.30
C GLY A 124 -15.72 -2.60 -1.44
N TYR A 125 -15.14 -2.69 -2.63
CA TYR A 125 -13.91 -3.44 -2.88
C TYR A 125 -12.69 -2.59 -2.54
N LYS A 126 -11.67 -3.26 -2.01
CA LYS A 126 -10.37 -2.64 -1.78
C LYS A 126 -9.60 -2.61 -3.09
N GLU A 127 -8.95 -1.49 -3.36
CA GLU A 127 -8.07 -1.32 -4.51
C GLU A 127 -6.83 -0.51 -4.12
N VAL A 128 -5.65 -0.92 -4.59
CA VAL A 128 -4.45 -0.06 -4.49
C VAL A 128 -4.44 0.88 -5.69
N LEU A 129 -4.63 2.17 -5.46
CA LEU A 129 -4.64 3.17 -6.54
C LEU A 129 -3.25 3.41 -7.13
N GLY A 130 -2.23 3.33 -6.28
CA GLY A 130 -0.84 3.49 -6.68
C GLY A 130 0.15 3.26 -5.54
N PHE A 131 1.42 3.19 -5.92
CA PHE A 131 2.54 3.29 -5.00
C PHE A 131 3.65 4.13 -5.63
N TYR A 132 4.40 4.85 -4.79
CA TYR A 132 5.39 5.84 -5.20
C TYR A 132 6.61 5.76 -4.29
N VAL A 133 7.79 6.03 -4.82
CA VAL A 133 9.04 6.06 -4.04
C VAL A 133 9.59 7.48 -4.02
N ALA A 134 10.06 7.91 -2.84
CA ALA A 134 10.83 9.13 -2.67
C ALA A 134 12.04 8.90 -1.74
N ASP A 135 12.99 9.83 -1.78
CA ASP A 135 14.16 9.80 -0.90
C ASP A 135 13.85 10.21 0.55
N SER A 136 12.80 11.01 0.76
CA SER A 136 12.37 11.44 2.09
C SER A 136 10.86 11.59 2.19
N GLU A 137 10.36 11.58 3.43
CA GLU A 137 8.96 11.83 3.73
C GLU A 137 8.67 13.34 3.75
N GLY A 138 7.66 13.81 3.03
CA GLY A 138 7.32 15.23 3.03
C GLY A 138 6.01 15.58 2.33
N ALA A 139 5.37 16.67 2.79
CA ALA A 139 4.09 17.14 2.27
C ALA A 139 4.11 17.49 0.77
N ASN A 140 5.24 18.01 0.26
CA ASN A 140 5.39 18.33 -1.17
C ASN A 140 5.28 17.08 -2.06
N PHE A 141 5.79 15.94 -1.59
CA PHE A 141 5.67 14.70 -2.35
C PHE A 141 4.24 14.19 -2.37
N TRP A 142 3.53 14.31 -1.24
CA TRP A 142 2.11 13.99 -1.17
C TRP A 142 1.25 14.83 -2.12
N LEU A 143 1.54 16.12 -2.29
CA LEU A 143 0.87 16.95 -3.29
C LEU A 143 1.06 16.41 -4.71
N ALA A 144 2.28 15.97 -5.05
CA ALA A 144 2.54 15.35 -6.36
C ALA A 144 1.75 14.05 -6.54
N VAL A 145 1.66 13.21 -5.49
CA VAL A 145 0.85 11.99 -5.49
C VAL A 145 -0.63 12.31 -5.70
N LEU A 146 -1.18 13.29 -4.97
CA LEU A 146 -2.60 13.66 -5.09
C LEU A 146 -2.92 14.25 -6.47
N ASN A 147 -2.00 15.02 -7.05
CA ASN A 147 -2.14 15.54 -8.42
C ASN A 147 -2.11 14.41 -9.47
N ASP A 148 -1.28 13.38 -9.27
CA ASP A 148 -1.26 12.19 -10.14
C ASP A 148 -2.58 11.42 -10.07
N LEU A 149 -3.16 11.24 -8.88
CA LEU A 149 -4.49 10.61 -8.74
C LEU A 149 -5.56 11.37 -9.52
N LYS A 150 -5.56 12.71 -9.44
CA LYS A 150 -6.47 13.55 -10.24
C LYS A 150 -6.25 13.41 -11.74
N ALA A 151 -4.99 13.46 -12.18
CA ALA A 151 -4.64 13.32 -13.60
C ALA A 151 -5.09 11.96 -14.16
N ARG A 152 -5.17 10.93 -13.31
CA ARG A 152 -5.66 9.59 -13.65
C ARG A 152 -7.18 9.43 -13.57
N GLY A 153 -7.92 10.46 -13.17
CA GLY A 153 -9.38 10.50 -13.23
C GLY A 153 -10.09 10.62 -11.88
N VAL A 154 -9.38 10.67 -10.74
CA VAL A 154 -10.04 10.86 -9.44
C VAL A 154 -10.53 12.30 -9.31
N GLU A 155 -11.83 12.49 -9.25
CA GLU A 155 -12.49 13.79 -9.11
C GLU A 155 -12.81 14.08 -7.65
N ASP A 156 -13.26 13.07 -6.89
CA ASP A 156 -13.71 13.26 -5.52
C ASP A 156 -13.34 12.12 -4.55
N ILE A 157 -13.06 12.51 -3.31
CA ILE A 157 -12.79 11.62 -2.18
C ILE A 157 -13.62 12.09 -0.99
N LEU A 158 -14.42 11.21 -0.38
CA LEU A 158 -15.23 11.62 0.77
C LEU A 158 -14.39 11.69 2.04
N ILE A 159 -13.66 10.61 2.36
CA ILE A 159 -12.85 10.50 3.58
C ILE A 159 -11.44 10.04 3.23
N THR A 160 -10.44 10.74 3.75
CA THR A 160 -9.04 10.30 3.69
C THR A 160 -8.51 10.00 5.10
N CYS A 161 -8.03 8.78 5.29
CA CYS A 161 -7.43 8.30 6.53
C CYS A 161 -5.90 8.33 6.41
N VAL A 162 -5.23 9.12 7.24
CA VAL A 162 -3.77 9.34 7.14
C VAL A 162 -3.07 9.26 8.50
N ASP A 163 -1.75 9.11 8.48
CA ASP A 163 -0.92 9.38 9.66
C ASP A 163 -0.81 10.90 9.91
N GLY A 164 -0.49 11.29 11.15
CA GLY A 164 -0.33 12.67 11.61
C GLY A 164 0.92 13.38 11.09
N LEU A 165 1.21 13.27 9.79
CA LEU A 165 2.28 14.02 9.15
C LEU A 165 1.89 15.49 9.06
N LYS A 166 2.77 16.37 9.55
CA LYS A 166 2.54 17.82 9.56
C LYS A 166 2.35 18.36 8.14
N GLY A 167 1.29 19.16 7.91
CA GLY A 167 1.01 19.76 6.61
C GLY A 167 0.27 18.83 5.63
N PHE A 168 0.05 17.57 6.00
CA PHE A 168 -0.58 16.60 5.11
C PHE A 168 -2.10 16.77 5.00
N PRO A 169 -2.86 16.99 6.10
CA PRO A 169 -4.28 17.33 5.99
C PRO A 169 -4.53 18.54 5.09
N GLU A 170 -3.70 19.58 5.21
CA GLU A 170 -3.79 20.80 4.40
C GLU A 170 -3.49 20.52 2.92
N ALA A 171 -2.52 19.65 2.62
CA ALA A 171 -2.24 19.21 1.26
C ALA A 171 -3.38 18.40 0.63
N ILE A 172 -4.04 17.55 1.43
CA ILE A 172 -5.24 16.81 1.00
C ILE A 172 -6.35 17.78 0.69
N GLN A 173 -6.65 18.73 1.58
CA GLN A 173 -7.72 19.72 1.38
C GLN A 173 -7.41 20.69 0.22
N ALA A 174 -6.15 21.03 -0.03
CA ALA A 174 -5.76 21.81 -1.20
C ALA A 174 -6.06 21.07 -2.52
N SER A 175 -5.92 19.73 -2.51
CA SER A 175 -6.20 18.89 -3.67
C SER A 175 -7.69 18.55 -3.77
N PHE A 176 -8.31 18.09 -2.69
CA PHE A 176 -9.71 17.69 -2.65
C PHE A 176 -10.41 18.50 -1.54
N PRO A 177 -10.93 19.70 -1.83
CA PRO A 177 -11.42 20.65 -0.83
C PRO A 177 -12.60 20.15 0.00
N HIS A 178 -13.39 19.24 -0.56
CA HIS A 178 -14.56 18.67 0.12
C HIS A 178 -14.24 17.37 0.86
N THR A 179 -12.99 16.89 0.80
CA THR A 179 -12.58 15.69 1.50
C THR A 179 -12.40 15.95 2.98
N GLU A 180 -12.94 15.04 3.78
CA GLU A 180 -12.69 15.03 5.21
C GLU A 180 -11.48 14.19 5.57
N VAL A 181 -10.63 14.74 6.42
CA VAL A 181 -9.43 14.07 6.87
C VAL A 181 -9.67 13.45 8.24
N GLN A 182 -9.34 12.17 8.36
CA GLN A 182 -9.29 11.43 9.61
C GLN A 182 -7.84 11.05 9.91
N LEU A 183 -7.31 11.53 11.02
CA LEU A 183 -6.00 11.08 11.51
C LEU A 183 -6.13 9.73 12.20
N CYS A 184 -5.18 8.84 11.95
CA CYS A 184 -5.18 7.52 12.56
C CYS A 184 -4.93 7.62 14.08
N ILE A 185 -5.93 7.21 14.87
CA ILE A 185 -5.82 7.19 16.34
C ILE A 185 -4.72 6.22 16.78
N VAL A 186 -4.58 5.08 16.10
CA VAL A 186 -3.55 4.08 16.46
C VAL A 186 -2.14 4.64 16.27
N HIS A 187 -1.89 5.41 15.21
CA HIS A 187 -0.61 6.07 15.01
C HIS A 187 -0.37 7.18 16.06
N GLN A 188 -1.39 7.99 16.36
CA GLN A 188 -1.32 9.00 17.43
C GLN A 188 -1.01 8.36 18.79
N ILE A 189 -1.63 7.22 19.12
CA ILE A 189 -1.34 6.44 20.33
C ILE A 189 0.11 5.95 20.33
N ARG A 190 0.58 5.30 19.25
CA ARG A 190 1.96 4.80 19.15
C ARG A 190 2.97 5.94 19.30
N ASN A 191 2.73 7.09 18.69
CA ASN A 191 3.57 8.26 18.81
C ASN A 191 3.58 8.83 20.23
N SER A 192 2.43 8.85 20.90
CA SER A 192 2.31 9.27 22.30
C SER A 192 3.14 8.38 23.24
N LEU A 193 3.05 7.07 23.08
CA LEU A 193 3.72 6.10 23.96
C LEU A 193 5.25 6.19 23.93
N LYS A 194 5.86 6.71 22.85
CA LYS A 194 7.31 6.97 22.76
C LYS A 194 7.80 7.98 23.80
N PHE A 195 6.92 8.87 24.27
CA PHE A 195 7.24 9.96 25.18
C PHE A 195 6.72 9.74 26.61
N ILE A 196 6.09 8.59 26.85
CA ILE A 196 5.53 8.24 28.16
C ILE A 196 6.43 7.20 28.80
N ALA A 197 6.84 7.47 30.04
CA ALA A 197 7.67 6.54 30.80
C ALA A 197 6.95 5.18 30.95
N SER A 198 7.69 4.08 30.72
CA SER A 198 7.14 2.71 30.70
C SER A 198 6.22 2.39 31.88
N LYS A 199 6.61 2.79 33.10
CA LYS A 199 5.81 2.59 34.33
C LYS A 199 4.40 3.21 34.28
N ASN A 200 4.21 4.28 33.53
CA ASN A 200 2.96 5.02 33.44
C ASN A 200 2.15 4.63 32.18
N GLN A 201 2.73 3.90 31.22
CA GLN A 201 2.06 3.59 29.94
C GLN A 201 0.75 2.83 30.12
N LYS A 202 0.70 1.86 31.04
CA LYS A 202 -0.50 1.04 31.28
C LYS A 202 -1.67 1.90 31.79
N GLU A 203 -1.40 2.74 32.78
CA GLU A 203 -2.41 3.63 33.39
C GLU A 203 -2.85 4.71 32.40
N PHE A 204 -1.91 5.37 31.74
CA PHE A 204 -2.20 6.36 30.71
C PHE A 204 -3.08 5.78 29.59
N MET A 205 -2.80 4.55 29.15
CA MET A 205 -3.62 3.89 28.12
C MET A 205 -5.02 3.53 28.60
N GLN A 206 -5.23 3.27 29.89
CA GLN A 206 -6.57 3.05 30.44
C GLN A 206 -7.38 4.35 30.39
N ASP A 207 -6.77 5.47 30.80
CA ASP A 207 -7.42 6.78 30.74
C ASP A 207 -7.67 7.21 29.29
N LEU A 208 -6.68 7.05 28.39
CA LEU A 208 -6.78 7.42 26.98
C LEU A 208 -7.85 6.63 26.23
N LYS A 209 -8.09 5.35 26.59
CA LYS A 209 -9.18 4.55 26.03
C LYS A 209 -10.54 5.23 26.18
N THR A 210 -10.77 5.91 27.30
CA THR A 210 -12.03 6.63 27.54
C THR A 210 -12.25 7.79 26.57
N VAL A 211 -11.19 8.33 25.98
CA VAL A 211 -11.25 9.40 24.98
C VAL A 211 -11.72 8.83 23.65
N TYR A 212 -10.98 7.90 23.05
CA TYR A 212 -11.27 7.47 21.68
C TYR A 212 -12.39 6.41 21.57
N GLN A 213 -12.77 5.75 22.68
CA GLN A 213 -13.90 4.82 22.72
C GLN A 213 -15.21 5.47 23.19
N ALA A 214 -15.23 6.77 23.43
CA ALA A 214 -16.44 7.50 23.81
C ALA A 214 -17.56 7.32 22.75
N GLU A 215 -18.81 7.51 23.18
CA GLU A 215 -19.96 7.40 22.28
C GLU A 215 -20.16 8.67 21.44
N THR A 216 -19.88 9.82 22.03
CA THR A 216 -20.04 11.15 21.42
C THR A 216 -18.74 11.95 21.49
N LYS A 217 -18.61 12.94 20.60
CA LYS A 217 -17.47 13.86 20.57
C LYS A 217 -17.35 14.66 21.88
N ASP A 218 -18.47 15.15 22.42
CA ASP A 218 -18.50 15.93 23.65
C ASP A 218 -17.98 15.13 24.86
N LEU A 219 -18.38 13.87 24.96
CA LEU A 219 -17.87 12.98 26.02
C LEU A 219 -16.37 12.70 25.83
N ALA A 220 -15.93 12.54 24.59
CA ALA A 220 -14.51 12.35 24.26
C ALA A 220 -13.67 13.58 24.67
N GLU A 221 -14.18 14.78 24.41
CA GLU A 221 -13.55 16.05 24.78
C GLU A 221 -13.47 16.22 26.30
N LEU A 222 -14.54 15.91 27.03
CA LEU A 222 -14.52 15.89 28.48
C LEU A 222 -13.48 14.91 29.02
N ASN A 223 -13.37 13.72 28.44
CA ASN A 223 -12.37 12.73 28.84
C ASN A 223 -10.95 13.18 28.47
N LEU A 224 -10.77 13.89 27.36
CA LEU A 224 -9.48 14.47 26.96
C LEU A 224 -9.04 15.57 27.94
N LEU A 225 -9.98 16.39 28.42
CA LEU A 225 -9.71 17.39 29.47
C LEU A 225 -9.26 16.72 30.77
N ARG A 226 -10.00 15.70 31.24
CA ARG A 226 -9.62 14.92 32.44
C ARG A 226 -8.25 14.24 32.29
N LEU A 227 -7.95 13.73 31.10
CA LEU A 227 -6.63 13.18 30.77
C LEU A 227 -5.55 14.27 30.90
N GLY A 228 -5.86 15.48 30.43
CA GLY A 228 -5.02 16.67 30.56
C GLY A 228 -4.77 17.09 32.01
N GLU A 229 -5.80 17.09 32.86
CA GLU A 229 -5.66 17.40 34.29
C GLU A 229 -4.73 16.40 35.00
N LYS A 230 -4.86 15.12 34.69
CA LYS A 230 -4.09 14.05 35.35
C LYS A 230 -2.64 13.94 34.84
N TRP A 231 -2.44 14.09 33.52
CA TRP A 231 -1.16 13.79 32.87
C TRP A 231 -0.47 14.99 32.25
N GLY A 232 -1.14 16.14 32.15
CA GLY A 232 -0.65 17.33 31.44
C GLY A 232 0.63 17.91 32.02
N GLU A 233 0.82 17.89 33.34
CA GLU A 233 2.07 18.35 33.96
C GLU A 233 3.24 17.40 33.66
N LYS A 234 2.99 16.08 33.63
CA LYS A 234 4.03 15.07 33.43
C LYS A 234 4.40 14.89 31.95
N TYR A 235 3.41 14.97 31.06
CA TYR A 235 3.56 14.70 29.64
C TYR A 235 2.95 15.79 28.75
N PRO A 236 3.32 17.08 28.94
CA PRO A 236 2.68 18.20 28.25
C PRO A 236 2.78 18.10 26.73
N MET A 237 3.88 17.55 26.21
CA MET A 237 4.08 17.37 24.77
C MET A 237 3.08 16.38 24.15
N VAL A 238 2.71 15.32 24.88
CA VAL A 238 1.72 14.35 24.41
C VAL A 238 0.35 15.00 24.33
N LEU A 239 -0.08 15.66 25.41
CA LEU A 239 -1.40 16.29 25.46
C LEU A 239 -1.54 17.41 24.43
N LYS A 240 -0.50 18.24 24.25
CA LYS A 240 -0.46 19.27 23.21
C LYS A 240 -0.61 18.67 21.80
N SER A 241 0.02 17.53 21.54
CA SER A 241 -0.13 16.82 20.25
C SER A 241 -1.56 16.37 20.01
N TRP A 242 -2.23 15.80 21.01
CA TRP A 242 -3.64 15.41 20.89
C TRP A 242 -4.57 16.60 20.69
N GLN A 243 -4.37 17.69 21.43
CA GLN A 243 -5.17 18.92 21.32
C GLN A 243 -5.02 19.56 19.94
N ASN A 244 -3.78 19.72 19.45
CA ASN A 244 -3.52 20.31 18.14
C ASN A 244 -4.13 19.49 17.00
N ASN A 245 -4.16 18.17 17.14
CA ASN A 245 -4.66 17.25 16.11
C ASN A 245 -6.14 16.87 16.32
N TRP A 246 -6.81 17.41 17.35
CA TRP A 246 -8.08 16.89 17.83
C TRP A 246 -9.19 16.96 16.78
N GLU A 247 -9.23 18.05 16.01
CA GLU A 247 -10.21 18.23 14.94
C GLU A 247 -10.18 17.03 13.96
N ASN A 248 -9.02 16.72 13.39
CA ASN A 248 -8.87 15.60 12.47
C ASN A 248 -8.85 14.22 13.17
N LEU A 249 -8.51 14.15 14.46
CA LEU A 249 -8.58 12.91 15.23
C LEU A 249 -10.02 12.52 15.55
N SER A 250 -10.92 13.50 15.69
CA SER A 250 -12.31 13.32 16.14
C SER A 250 -13.34 13.28 14.99
N THR A 251 -12.92 13.47 13.73
CA THR A 251 -13.81 13.43 12.55
C THR A 251 -14.70 12.18 12.53
N TYR A 252 -14.19 11.03 12.97
CA TYR A 252 -14.93 9.78 12.98
C TYR A 252 -16.21 9.82 13.84
N PHE A 253 -16.28 10.65 14.88
CA PHE A 253 -17.44 10.70 15.78
C PHE A 253 -18.75 11.03 15.09
N LYS A 254 -18.72 11.74 13.95
CA LYS A 254 -19.95 12.09 13.25
C LYS A 254 -20.60 10.90 12.53
N TYR A 255 -19.85 9.82 12.28
CA TYR A 255 -20.33 8.67 11.53
C TYR A 255 -20.88 7.56 12.44
N SER A 256 -21.57 6.59 11.83
CA SER A 256 -22.04 5.37 12.49
C SER A 256 -20.89 4.51 13.01
N LYS A 257 -21.17 3.58 13.94
CA LYS A 257 -20.17 2.70 14.54
C LYS A 257 -19.43 1.85 13.50
N GLU A 258 -20.12 1.45 12.44
CA GLU A 258 -19.61 0.68 11.32
C GLU A 258 -18.54 1.48 10.56
N ILE A 259 -18.86 2.71 10.16
CA ILE A 259 -17.93 3.63 9.47
C ILE A 259 -16.78 3.99 10.41
N ARG A 260 -17.06 4.33 11.68
CA ARG A 260 -16.06 4.64 12.70
C ARG A 260 -14.96 3.58 12.71
N LYS A 261 -15.34 2.30 12.89
CA LYS A 261 -14.40 1.18 12.95
C LYS A 261 -13.51 1.07 11.72
N LEU A 262 -14.01 1.49 10.56
CA LEU A 262 -13.29 1.46 9.30
C LEU A 262 -12.26 2.59 9.18
N ILE A 263 -12.58 3.79 9.67
CA ILE A 263 -11.77 5.01 9.41
C ILE A 263 -10.86 5.43 10.57
N TYR A 264 -11.21 5.14 11.84
CA TYR A 264 -10.36 5.57 12.96
C TYR A 264 -9.07 4.76 13.10
N THR A 265 -8.96 3.63 12.38
CA THR A 265 -7.76 2.80 12.29
C THR A 265 -7.27 2.69 10.85
N THR A 266 -5.96 2.54 10.68
CA THR A 266 -5.30 2.22 9.41
C THR A 266 -5.24 0.71 9.14
N ASN A 267 -6.12 -0.09 9.77
CA ASN A 267 -6.08 -1.55 9.68
C ASN A 267 -6.12 -2.06 8.22
N SER A 268 -6.86 -1.38 7.35
CA SER A 268 -6.95 -1.73 5.93
C SER A 268 -5.59 -1.65 5.23
N ILE A 269 -4.89 -0.51 5.36
CA ILE A 269 -3.58 -0.31 4.74
C ILE A 269 -2.46 -1.05 5.49
N GLU A 270 -2.56 -1.23 6.80
CA GLU A 270 -1.66 -2.09 7.57
C GLU A 270 -1.74 -3.56 7.14
N GLY A 271 -2.94 -4.01 6.76
CA GLY A 271 -3.14 -5.33 6.16
C GLY A 271 -2.36 -5.49 4.85
N LEU A 272 -2.36 -4.47 3.99
CA LEU A 272 -1.55 -4.41 2.77
C LEU A 272 -0.05 -4.39 3.12
N HIS A 273 0.37 -3.50 4.02
CA HIS A 273 1.76 -3.41 4.47
C HIS A 273 2.27 -4.74 5.02
N ARG A 274 1.44 -5.51 5.73
CA ARG A 274 1.78 -6.87 6.18
C ARG A 274 2.03 -7.82 5.02
N GLN A 275 1.22 -7.78 3.95
CA GLN A 275 1.46 -8.60 2.76
C GLN A 275 2.75 -8.17 2.04
N ILE A 276 2.99 -6.87 1.88
CA ILE A 276 4.23 -6.37 1.28
C ILE A 276 5.44 -6.82 2.11
N ARG A 277 5.42 -6.65 3.44
CA ARG A 277 6.49 -7.11 4.35
C ARG A 277 6.70 -8.62 4.28
N LYS A 278 5.63 -9.42 4.15
CA LYS A 278 5.74 -10.88 4.05
C LYS A 278 6.68 -11.31 2.92
N TYR A 279 6.58 -10.65 1.76
CA TYR A 279 7.34 -11.01 0.55
C TYR A 279 8.64 -10.22 0.40
N THR A 280 8.82 -9.12 1.13
CA THR A 280 10.03 -8.27 1.06
C THR A 280 11.00 -8.48 2.23
N LYS A 281 10.57 -9.05 3.37
CA LYS A 281 11.39 -9.18 4.60
C LYS A 281 12.70 -9.97 4.43
N THR A 282 12.77 -10.85 3.44
CA THR A 282 13.98 -11.66 3.15
C THR A 282 15.05 -10.84 2.43
N LYS A 283 14.68 -9.67 1.86
CA LYS A 283 15.60 -8.76 1.18
C LYS A 283 16.09 -7.71 2.17
N SER A 284 17.38 -7.76 2.51
CA SER A 284 17.99 -6.81 3.44
C SER A 284 18.09 -5.40 2.85
N ALA A 285 18.57 -5.29 1.61
CA ALA A 285 18.57 -4.08 0.79
C ALA A 285 18.30 -4.45 -0.67
N PHE A 286 17.43 -3.67 -1.33
CA PHE A 286 17.16 -3.83 -2.76
C PHE A 286 18.32 -3.31 -3.58
N THR A 287 18.59 -3.95 -4.72
CA THR A 287 19.71 -3.61 -5.61
C THR A 287 19.51 -2.29 -6.34
N ASN A 288 18.25 -1.93 -6.61
CA ASN A 288 17.81 -0.66 -7.17
C ASN A 288 16.30 -0.48 -6.95
N GLU A 289 15.74 0.66 -7.36
CA GLU A 289 14.30 0.95 -7.23
C GLU A 289 13.42 0.01 -8.06
N ASN A 290 13.83 -0.38 -9.27
CA ASN A 290 13.07 -1.31 -10.10
C ASN A 290 12.90 -2.67 -9.42
N ALA A 291 13.91 -3.17 -8.71
CA ALA A 291 13.81 -4.40 -7.93
C ALA A 291 12.79 -4.28 -6.79
N LEU A 292 12.70 -3.10 -6.15
CA LEU A 292 11.66 -2.81 -5.15
C LEU A 292 10.28 -2.78 -5.81
N PHE A 293 10.12 -2.04 -6.91
CA PHE A 293 8.85 -1.93 -7.64
C PHE A 293 8.32 -3.28 -8.11
N LYS A 294 9.18 -4.12 -8.70
CA LYS A 294 8.80 -5.47 -9.16
C LYS A 294 8.21 -6.30 -8.02
N LEU A 295 8.87 -6.34 -6.87
CA LEU A 295 8.43 -7.17 -5.76
C LEU A 295 7.21 -6.60 -5.03
N VAL A 296 7.13 -5.27 -4.88
CA VAL A 296 5.96 -4.58 -4.32
C VAL A 296 4.73 -4.81 -5.19
N PHE A 297 4.86 -4.67 -6.51
CA PHE A 297 3.78 -4.93 -7.46
C PHE A 297 3.28 -6.38 -7.38
N CYS A 298 4.19 -7.35 -7.37
CA CYS A 298 3.82 -8.75 -7.16
C CYS A 298 3.08 -8.97 -5.83
N ALA A 299 3.56 -8.37 -4.74
CA ALA A 299 2.91 -8.47 -3.44
C ALA A 299 1.51 -7.84 -3.43
N ILE A 300 1.33 -6.69 -4.09
CA ILE A 300 0.03 -6.03 -4.25
C ILE A 300 -0.92 -6.92 -5.07
N ASN A 301 -0.47 -7.51 -6.18
CA ASN A 301 -1.29 -8.41 -6.97
C ASN A 301 -1.71 -9.65 -6.17
N LEU A 302 -0.80 -10.25 -5.40
CA LEU A 302 -1.11 -11.38 -4.53
C LEU A 302 -2.08 -11.01 -3.39
N ALA A 303 -1.98 -9.78 -2.85
CA ALA A 303 -2.92 -9.28 -1.86
C ALA A 303 -4.30 -9.05 -2.46
N SER A 304 -4.36 -8.42 -3.65
CA SER A 304 -5.59 -8.06 -4.35
C SER A 304 -6.42 -9.27 -4.76
N ARG A 305 -5.77 -10.41 -5.08
CA ARG A 305 -6.47 -11.70 -5.33
C ARG A 305 -7.34 -12.16 -4.15
N LYS A 306 -7.07 -11.70 -2.93
CA LYS A 306 -7.87 -12.03 -1.74
C LYS A 306 -9.02 -11.07 -1.51
N TRP A 307 -9.08 -9.94 -2.22
CA TRP A 307 -10.13 -8.92 -2.11
C TRP A 307 -11.26 -9.23 -3.09
N SER A 308 -11.78 -10.46 -3.02
CA SER A 308 -12.83 -10.96 -3.92
C SER A 308 -14.25 -10.64 -3.47
N GLN A 309 -14.40 -10.06 -2.28
CA GLN A 309 -15.70 -9.68 -1.72
C GLN A 309 -15.66 -8.24 -1.22
N PRO A 310 -16.81 -7.53 -1.28
CA PRO A 310 -16.92 -6.21 -0.72
C PRO A 310 -16.78 -6.27 0.81
N LEU A 311 -16.52 -5.13 1.43
CA LEU A 311 -16.51 -5.03 2.88
C LEU A 311 -17.85 -5.47 3.49
N HIS A 312 -17.76 -6.06 4.67
CA HIS A 312 -18.93 -6.52 5.41
C HIS A 312 -19.91 -5.37 5.66
N ASN A 313 -21.20 -5.59 5.38
CA ASN A 313 -22.27 -4.58 5.45
C ASN A 313 -22.00 -3.30 4.64
N TRP A 314 -21.32 -3.41 3.49
CA TRP A 314 -21.01 -2.24 2.68
C TRP A 314 -22.24 -1.49 2.19
N ALA A 315 -23.32 -2.20 1.79
CA ALA A 315 -24.55 -1.55 1.33
C ALA A 315 -25.16 -0.58 2.38
N LEU A 316 -25.10 -0.96 3.67
CA LEU A 316 -25.53 -0.06 4.75
C LEU A 316 -24.55 1.10 4.94
N THR A 317 -23.25 0.81 4.82
CA THR A 317 -22.17 1.80 4.99
C THR A 317 -22.26 2.88 3.91
N ILE A 318 -22.40 2.50 2.64
CA ILE A 318 -22.46 3.43 1.52
C ILE A 318 -23.75 4.25 1.54
N SER A 319 -24.89 3.66 1.93
CA SER A 319 -26.15 4.39 2.11
C SER A 319 -26.04 5.46 3.20
N GLN A 320 -25.36 5.15 4.31
CA GLN A 320 -25.11 6.14 5.36
C GLN A 320 -24.17 7.24 4.86
N LEU A 321 -23.11 6.89 4.12
CA LEU A 321 -22.20 7.87 3.53
C LEU A 321 -22.93 8.80 2.54
N ASP A 322 -23.88 8.28 1.75
CA ASP A 322 -24.71 9.08 0.84
C ASP A 322 -25.55 10.12 1.59
N ILE A 323 -26.09 9.75 2.76
CA ILE A 323 -26.81 10.70 3.64
C ILE A 323 -25.87 11.79 4.17
N PHE A 324 -24.64 11.43 4.56
CA PHE A 324 -23.65 12.40 5.08
C PHE A 324 -23.05 13.29 4.00
N PHE A 325 -22.96 12.79 2.77
CA PHE A 325 -22.34 13.45 1.63
C PHE A 325 -23.33 13.51 0.46
N PRO A 326 -24.43 14.27 0.61
CA PRO A 326 -25.51 14.28 -0.36
C PRO A 326 -24.99 14.72 -1.73
N GLN A 327 -25.40 14.00 -2.79
CA GLN A 327 -25.08 14.29 -4.20
C GLN A 327 -23.59 14.13 -4.57
N ARG A 328 -22.76 13.55 -3.71
CA ARG A 328 -21.33 13.32 -4.01
C ARG A 328 -21.01 11.91 -4.46
N LEU A 329 -21.91 10.95 -4.27
CA LEU A 329 -21.74 9.58 -4.75
C LEU A 329 -22.53 9.37 -6.05
N SER A 330 -21.99 8.54 -6.94
CA SER A 330 -22.62 8.16 -8.20
C SER A 330 -23.13 6.71 -8.11
N LEU A 331 -24.05 6.47 -7.17
CA LEU A 331 -24.66 5.15 -6.99
C LEU A 331 -25.69 4.94 -8.11
N ARG A 332 -25.46 3.95 -8.97
CA ARG A 332 -26.39 3.58 -10.06
C ARG A 332 -27.51 2.66 -9.58
#